data_AF-A0A364RHI1-F1
#
_entry.id   AF-A0A364RHI1-F1
#
_cell.length_a   1.000
_cell.length_b   1.000
_cell.length_c   1.000
_cell.angle_alpha   90.00
_cell.angle_beta   90.00
_cell.angle_gamma   90.00
#
_symmetry.space_group_name_H-M   'P 1'
#
loop_
_entity.id
_entity.type
_entity.pdbx_description
1 polymer ?
#
loop_
_entity_poly.entity_id
_entity_poly.type
_entity_poly.pdbx_seq_one_letter_code
_entity_poly.pdbx_strand_id
1 'polypeptide(L)'
;MYPEYMVAPIREDLTSVGFEQLATAEEVEQALKGEGTVLLAVNSVCGCAASKARPALKMAVAASDKKPAKMVTVFAGMEQDAVAKAREFMLPYPPSSPSIALFKDGELVHMIERYHIEGNELQRIVDNLQGAFEAYC
;
A
#
# COMPACT_ATOMS: atom_id res chain seq x y z
N MET A 1 13.65 -6.22 13.73
CA MET A 1 12.82 -7.14 12.91
C MET A 1 11.91 -7.90 13.86
N TYR A 2 10.62 -8.03 13.56
CA TYR A 2 9.65 -8.72 14.42
C TYR A 2 9.71 -10.24 14.22
N PRO A 3 9.26 -11.06 15.18
CA PRO A 3 9.17 -12.50 14.99
C PRO A 3 8.18 -12.90 13.90
N GLU A 4 8.51 -13.91 13.10
CA GLU A 4 7.70 -14.33 11.93
C GLU A 4 6.25 -14.68 12.29
N TYR A 5 6.05 -15.45 13.36
CA TYR A 5 4.71 -15.85 13.81
C TYR A 5 3.80 -14.66 14.18
N MET A 6 4.39 -13.51 14.50
CA MET A 6 3.65 -12.29 14.84
C MET A 6 3.22 -11.52 13.58
N VAL A 7 4.06 -11.52 12.55
CA VAL A 7 3.82 -10.74 11.32
C VAL A 7 3.12 -11.52 10.23
N ALA A 8 3.20 -12.85 10.24
CA ALA A 8 2.48 -13.73 9.32
C ALA A 8 0.98 -13.39 9.21
N PRO A 9 0.20 -13.29 10.30
CA PRO A 9 -1.22 -12.92 10.20
C PRO A 9 -1.45 -11.47 9.74
N ILE A 10 -0.47 -10.59 9.96
CA ILE A 10 -0.55 -9.17 9.53
C ILE A 10 -0.32 -9.05 8.02
N ARG A 11 0.57 -9.89 7.46
CA ARG A 11 0.75 -10.04 6.00
C ARG A 11 -0.49 -10.63 5.36
N GLU A 12 -0.99 -11.72 5.95
CA GLU A 12 -2.15 -12.46 5.46
C GLU A 12 -3.40 -11.58 5.33
N ASP A 13 -3.56 -10.59 6.20
CA ASP A 13 -4.68 -9.64 6.15
C ASP A 13 -4.78 -8.84 4.83
N LEU A 14 -3.66 -8.65 4.12
CA LEU A 14 -3.66 -8.06 2.78
C LEU A 14 -3.51 -9.12 1.68
N THR A 15 -2.68 -10.15 1.88
CA THR A 15 -2.47 -11.15 0.82
C THR A 15 -3.70 -12.00 0.56
N SER A 16 -4.54 -12.25 1.59
CA SER A 16 -5.83 -12.95 1.46
C SER A 16 -6.85 -12.22 0.58
N VAL A 17 -6.66 -10.91 0.33
CA VAL A 17 -7.53 -10.10 -0.54
C VAL A 17 -6.85 -9.73 -1.87
N GLY A 18 -5.79 -10.44 -2.24
CA GLY A 18 -5.16 -10.34 -3.56
C GLY A 18 -3.96 -9.39 -3.64
N PHE A 19 -3.43 -8.90 -2.50
CA PHE A 19 -2.14 -8.21 -2.52
C PHE A 19 -1.00 -9.22 -2.67
N GLU A 20 -0.08 -8.96 -3.58
CA GLU A 20 1.19 -9.67 -3.69
C GLU A 20 2.20 -9.07 -2.70
N GLN A 21 2.80 -9.90 -1.85
CA GLN A 21 3.87 -9.44 -0.97
C GLN A 21 5.19 -9.35 -1.74
N LEU A 22 5.83 -8.19 -1.68
CA LEU A 22 7.16 -7.97 -2.25
C LEU A 22 8.19 -7.94 -1.12
N ALA A 23 9.19 -8.80 -1.21
CA ALA A 23 10.22 -9.01 -0.20
C ALA A 23 11.62 -8.54 -0.62
N THR A 24 11.85 -8.30 -1.92
CA THR A 24 13.13 -7.81 -2.45
C THR A 24 13.01 -6.47 -3.15
N ALA A 25 14.13 -5.78 -3.32
CA ALA A 25 14.17 -4.53 -4.08
C ALA A 25 13.84 -4.77 -5.57
N GLU A 26 14.32 -5.88 -6.13
CA GLU A 26 14.05 -6.28 -7.51
C GLU A 26 12.57 -6.52 -7.76
N GLU A 27 11.87 -7.20 -6.84
CA GLU A 27 10.43 -7.41 -6.94
C GLU A 27 9.65 -6.09 -6.94
N VAL A 28 10.06 -5.13 -6.12
CA VAL A 28 9.47 -3.77 -6.10
C VAL A 28 9.72 -3.05 -7.42
N GLU A 29 10.95 -3.06 -7.91
CA GLU A 29 11.30 -2.40 -9.16
C GLU A 29 10.52 -2.99 -10.35
N GLN A 30 10.42 -4.31 -10.42
CA GLN A 30 9.64 -5.00 -11.45
C GLN A 30 8.15 -4.73 -11.35
N ALA A 31 7.60 -4.70 -10.13
CA ALA A 31 6.18 -4.44 -9.91
C ALA A 31 5.81 -3.00 -10.28
N LEU A 32 6.68 -2.02 -9.99
CA LEU A 32 6.36 -0.60 -10.18
C LEU A 32 6.71 -0.08 -11.58
N LYS A 33 7.71 -0.62 -12.28
CA LYS A 33 8.10 -0.14 -13.64
C LYS A 33 7.22 -0.65 -14.79
N GLY A 34 6.12 -1.34 -14.50
CA GLY A 34 5.21 -1.89 -15.50
C GLY A 34 4.20 -0.87 -16.04
N GLU A 35 3.56 -1.23 -17.15
CA GLU A 35 2.37 -0.55 -17.67
C GLU A 35 1.14 -0.87 -16.81
N GLY A 36 0.19 0.06 -16.77
CA GLY A 36 -1.05 -0.06 -16.00
C GLY A 36 -0.93 0.50 -14.58
N THR A 37 -1.90 0.17 -13.74
CA THR A 37 -2.03 0.75 -12.39
C THR A 37 -1.59 -0.21 -11.30
N VAL A 38 -0.76 0.30 -10.38
CA VAL A 38 -0.20 -0.50 -9.27
C VAL A 38 -0.51 0.18 -7.95
N LEU A 39 -1.29 -0.49 -7.11
CA LEU A 39 -1.57 -0.04 -5.74
C LEU A 39 -0.56 -0.67 -4.79
N LEU A 40 0.29 0.16 -4.21
CA LEU A 40 1.31 -0.23 -3.24
C LEU A 40 0.88 0.15 -1.82
N ALA A 41 0.79 -0.85 -0.95
CA ALA A 41 0.58 -0.65 0.48
C ALA A 41 1.89 -0.86 1.26
N VAL A 42 2.40 0.20 1.90
CA VAL A 42 3.47 0.10 2.89
C VAL A 42 2.85 -0.31 4.22
N ASN A 43 2.79 -1.63 4.45
CA ASN A 43 2.20 -2.23 5.64
C ASN A 43 3.09 -2.03 6.87
N SER A 44 2.52 -2.16 8.07
CA SER A 44 3.21 -1.95 9.34
C SER A 44 2.48 -2.66 10.48
N VAL A 45 3.19 -2.95 11.56
CA VAL A 45 2.59 -3.43 12.82
C VAL A 45 1.86 -2.33 13.62
N CYS A 46 1.92 -1.06 13.19
CA CYS A 46 1.23 0.05 13.87
C CYS A 46 -0.27 -0.23 14.06
N GLY A 47 -0.84 0.14 15.21
CA GLY A 47 -2.29 0.08 15.43
C GLY A 47 -3.10 0.83 14.36
N CYS A 48 -2.58 1.96 13.87
CA CYS A 48 -3.13 2.72 12.77
C CYS A 48 -3.22 1.94 11.44
N ALA A 49 -2.28 1.01 11.20
CA ALA A 49 -2.33 0.13 10.03
C ALA A 49 -3.43 -0.92 10.19
N ALA A 50 -3.61 -1.44 11.41
CA ALA A 50 -4.65 -2.42 11.73
C ALA A 50 -6.07 -1.84 11.70
N SER A 51 -6.28 -0.67 12.29
CA SER A 51 -7.62 -0.09 12.44
C SER A 51 -8.07 0.74 11.25
N LYS A 52 -7.15 1.26 10.44
CA LYS A 52 -7.46 2.20 9.35
C LYS A 52 -6.90 1.76 8.00
N ALA A 53 -5.58 1.62 7.85
CA ALA A 53 -4.98 1.41 6.52
C ALA A 53 -5.44 0.11 5.83
N ARG A 54 -5.30 -1.05 6.48
CA ARG A 54 -5.67 -2.35 5.90
C ARG A 54 -7.19 -2.48 5.68
N PRO A 55 -8.05 -2.06 6.63
CA PRO A 55 -9.50 -1.99 6.38
C PRO A 55 -9.86 -1.06 5.21
N ALA A 56 -9.23 0.11 5.10
CA ALA A 56 -9.53 1.06 4.03
C ALA A 56 -9.19 0.49 2.65
N LEU A 57 -8.03 -0.16 2.50
CA LEU A 57 -7.64 -0.85 1.27
C LEU A 57 -8.66 -1.91 0.88
N LYS A 58 -9.03 -2.78 1.82
CA LYS A 58 -10.04 -3.84 1.59
C LYS A 58 -11.38 -3.27 1.16
N MET A 59 -11.88 -2.27 1.89
CA MET A 59 -13.17 -1.64 1.61
C MET A 59 -13.16 -0.92 0.26
N ALA A 60 -12.13 -0.13 -0.03
CA ALA A 60 -12.02 0.61 -1.28
C ALA A 60 -11.95 -0.33 -2.49
N VAL A 61 -11.14 -1.39 -2.43
CA VAL A 61 -11.03 -2.37 -3.52
C VAL A 61 -12.32 -3.18 -3.69
N ALA A 62 -13.02 -3.51 -2.61
CA ALA A 62 -14.29 -4.23 -2.68
C ALA A 62 -15.42 -3.38 -3.25
N ALA A 63 -15.46 -2.08 -2.92
CA ALA A 63 -16.54 -1.16 -3.28
C ALA A 63 -16.33 -0.40 -4.59
N SER A 64 -15.18 -0.53 -5.26
CA SER A 64 -14.89 0.19 -6.50
C SER A 64 -15.13 -0.68 -7.74
N ASP A 65 -15.76 -0.11 -8.76
CA ASP A 65 -15.92 -0.76 -10.07
C ASP A 65 -14.61 -0.78 -10.84
N LYS A 66 -13.88 0.35 -10.85
CA LYS A 66 -12.51 0.43 -11.37
C LYS A 66 -11.51 0.05 -10.29
N LYS A 67 -10.56 -0.81 -10.64
CA LYS A 67 -9.58 -1.36 -9.69
C LYS A 67 -8.17 -1.27 -10.26
N PRO A 68 -7.16 -1.11 -9.39
CA PRO A 68 -5.77 -1.23 -9.79
C PRO A 68 -5.51 -2.58 -10.48
N ALA A 69 -4.74 -2.57 -11.57
CA ALA A 69 -4.38 -3.79 -12.29
C ALA A 69 -3.52 -4.71 -11.42
N LYS A 70 -2.65 -4.14 -10.58
CA LYS A 70 -1.82 -4.87 -9.63
C LYS A 70 -1.97 -4.29 -8.22
N MET A 71 -2.06 -5.16 -7.23
CA MET A 71 -2.05 -4.78 -5.80
C MET A 71 -0.86 -5.45 -5.14
N VAL A 72 -0.01 -4.65 -4.51
CA VAL A 72 1.26 -5.10 -3.94
C VAL A 72 1.48 -4.52 -2.55
N THR A 73 2.22 -5.22 -1.70
CA THR A 73 2.53 -4.75 -0.36
C THR A 73 3.98 -5.02 0.03
N VAL A 74 4.59 -4.06 0.71
CA VAL A 74 5.87 -4.20 1.41
C VAL A 74 5.64 -4.01 2.91
N PHE A 75 6.42 -4.66 3.77
CA PHE A 75 6.19 -4.58 5.22
C PHE A 75 7.30 -3.79 5.93
N ALA A 76 6.97 -2.56 6.34
CA ALA A 76 7.88 -1.71 7.10
C ALA A 76 8.31 -2.36 8.43
N GLY A 77 9.62 -2.56 8.59
CA GLY A 77 10.23 -3.20 9.76
C GLY A 77 10.60 -4.68 9.57
N MET A 78 10.23 -5.26 8.42
CA MET A 78 10.60 -6.62 8.01
C MET A 78 11.50 -6.58 6.77
N GLU A 79 10.96 -6.41 5.57
CA GLU A 79 11.73 -6.46 4.32
C GLU A 79 12.35 -5.09 4.00
N GLN A 80 13.47 -4.79 4.69
CA GLN A 80 14.10 -3.47 4.67
C GLN A 80 14.43 -3.00 3.25
N ASP A 81 14.98 -3.87 2.41
CA ASP A 81 15.41 -3.52 1.05
C ASP A 81 14.21 -3.23 0.14
N ALA A 82 13.15 -4.04 0.22
CA ALA A 82 11.91 -3.80 -0.51
C ALA A 82 11.25 -2.47 -0.08
N VAL A 83 11.18 -2.21 1.24
CA VAL A 83 10.61 -0.97 1.78
C VAL A 83 11.44 0.25 1.39
N ALA A 84 12.76 0.14 1.41
CA ALA A 84 13.67 1.20 0.99
C ALA A 84 13.46 1.52 -0.50
N LYS A 85 13.44 0.48 -1.35
CA LYS A 85 13.18 0.64 -2.79
C LYS A 85 11.83 1.27 -3.06
N ALA A 86 10.77 0.80 -2.41
CA ALA A 86 9.43 1.37 -2.51
C ALA A 86 9.42 2.88 -2.21
N ARG A 87 10.12 3.30 -1.16
CA ARG A 87 10.21 4.72 -0.76
C ARG A 87 10.94 5.60 -1.76
N GLU A 88 11.90 5.06 -2.53
CA GLU A 88 12.54 5.80 -3.62
C GLU A 88 11.54 6.19 -4.72
N PHE A 89 10.62 5.28 -5.08
CA PHE A 89 9.54 5.55 -6.03
C PHE A 89 8.47 6.50 -5.48
N MET A 90 8.40 6.64 -4.16
CA MET A 90 7.42 7.49 -3.48
C MET A 90 7.92 8.91 -3.22
N LEU A 91 9.09 9.30 -3.75
CA LEU A 91 9.58 10.67 -3.64
C LEU A 91 8.65 11.67 -4.37
N PRO A 92 8.52 12.91 -3.89
CA PRO A 92 9.25 13.54 -2.78
C PRO A 92 8.62 13.34 -1.39
N TYR A 93 7.65 12.43 -1.24
CA TYR A 93 6.94 12.25 0.02
C TYR A 93 7.86 11.64 1.08
N PRO A 94 7.84 12.16 2.33
CA PRO A 94 8.68 11.65 3.39
C PRO A 94 8.31 10.20 3.74
N PRO A 95 9.30 9.36 4.08
CA PRO A 95 9.05 7.96 4.40
C PRO A 95 8.16 7.84 5.64
N SER A 96 6.99 7.22 5.48
CA SER A 96 6.05 6.98 6.58
C SER A 96 5.40 5.60 6.47
N SER A 97 4.95 5.05 7.61
CA SER A 97 4.26 3.76 7.66
C SER A 97 3.19 3.75 8.74
N PRO A 98 1.96 3.30 8.47
CA PRO A 98 1.48 2.86 7.16
C PRO A 98 1.40 4.03 6.16
N SER A 99 1.52 3.71 4.88
CA SER A 99 1.24 4.64 3.78
C SER A 99 0.80 3.86 2.53
N ILE A 100 0.12 4.53 1.62
CA ILE A 100 -0.47 3.91 0.42
C ILE A 100 -0.14 4.77 -0.79
N ALA A 101 0.35 4.16 -1.86
CA ALA A 101 0.65 4.83 -3.12
C ALA A 101 -0.08 4.15 -4.28
N LEU A 102 -0.55 4.94 -5.24
CA LEU A 102 -1.03 4.46 -6.53
C LEU A 102 -0.08 4.94 -7.60
N PHE A 103 0.38 4.00 -8.41
CA PHE A 103 1.20 4.25 -9.58
C PHE A 103 0.40 4.00 -10.85
N LYS A 104 0.72 4.73 -11.91
CA LYS A 104 0.22 4.50 -13.26
C LYS A 104 1.39 4.60 -14.23
N ASP A 105 1.63 3.55 -14.99
CA ASP A 105 2.70 3.49 -16.00
C ASP A 105 4.08 3.86 -15.42
N GLY A 106 4.35 3.42 -14.19
CA GLY A 106 5.59 3.72 -13.45
C GLY A 106 5.64 5.07 -12.73
N GLU A 107 4.65 5.93 -12.92
CA GLU A 107 4.59 7.25 -12.27
C GLU A 107 3.70 7.23 -11.03
N LEU A 108 4.14 7.90 -9.96
CA LEU A 108 3.33 8.09 -8.75
C LEU A 108 2.22 9.09 -9.02
N VAL A 109 0.97 8.63 -9.05
CA VAL A 109 -0.20 9.47 -9.36
C VAL A 109 -1.04 9.82 -8.13
N HIS A 110 -0.94 9.03 -7.05
CA HIS A 110 -1.65 9.31 -5.81
C HIS A 110 -0.89 8.78 -4.59
N MET A 111 -0.99 9.48 -3.47
CA MET A 111 -0.27 9.14 -2.24
C MET A 111 -1.10 9.48 -0.99
N ILE A 112 -1.15 8.54 -0.04
CA ILE A 112 -1.75 8.70 1.29
C ILE A 112 -0.68 8.44 2.34
N GLU A 113 -0.17 9.53 2.92
CA GLU A 113 0.81 9.50 3.99
C GLU A 113 0.21 9.09 5.35
N ARG A 114 1.06 8.68 6.29
CA ARG A 114 0.65 8.26 7.64
C ARG A 114 -0.26 9.26 8.35
N TYR A 115 0.04 10.57 8.30
CA TYR A 115 -0.78 11.56 9.01
C TYR A 115 -2.19 11.68 8.44
N HIS A 116 -2.38 11.40 7.14
CA HIS A 116 -3.71 11.28 6.56
C HIS A 116 -4.44 10.06 7.12
N ILE A 117 -3.75 8.93 7.27
CA ILE A 117 -4.34 7.72 7.85
C ILE A 117 -4.67 7.91 9.33
N GLU A 118 -3.74 8.46 10.12
CA GLU A 118 -3.93 8.65 11.56
C GLU A 118 -4.98 9.72 11.87
N GLY A 119 -4.95 10.84 11.16
CA GLY A 119 -5.79 12.01 11.41
C GLY A 119 -7.19 11.98 10.79
N ASN A 120 -7.53 10.98 9.99
CA ASN A 120 -8.84 10.88 9.35
C ASN A 120 -9.60 9.62 9.77
N GLU A 121 -10.93 9.69 9.63
CA GLU A 121 -11.81 8.54 9.81
C GLU A 121 -11.63 7.53 8.68
N LEU A 122 -11.90 6.25 8.98
CA LEU A 122 -11.75 5.14 8.04
C LEU A 122 -12.46 5.42 6.71
N GLN A 123 -13.72 5.84 6.75
CA GLN A 123 -14.51 6.10 5.55
C GLN A 123 -13.89 7.18 4.66
N ARG A 124 -13.26 8.20 5.25
CA ARG A 124 -12.60 9.27 4.48
C ARG A 124 -11.36 8.77 3.73
N ILE A 125 -10.67 7.76 4.27
CA ILE A 125 -9.56 7.09 3.59
C ILE A 125 -10.10 6.22 2.45
N VAL A 126 -11.22 5.52 2.67
CA VAL A 126 -11.91 4.75 1.63
C VAL A 126 -12.32 5.65 0.47
N ASP A 127 -13.06 6.73 0.74
CA ASP A 127 -13.53 7.67 -0.29
C ASP A 127 -12.34 8.27 -1.08
N ASN A 128 -11.24 8.57 -0.40
CA ASN A 128 -10.02 9.08 -1.02
C ASN A 128 -9.40 8.05 -1.98
N LEU A 129 -9.34 6.78 -1.59
CA LEU A 129 -8.85 5.69 -2.45
C LEU A 129 -9.79 5.45 -3.64
N GLN A 130 -11.10 5.44 -3.42
CA GLN A 130 -12.08 5.25 -4.50
C GLN A 130 -11.99 6.38 -5.53
N GLY A 131 -11.82 7.63 -5.08
CA GLY A 131 -11.60 8.77 -5.97
C GLY A 131 -10.33 8.62 -6.81
N ALA A 132 -9.24 8.12 -6.22
CA ALA A 132 -8.01 7.84 -6.96
C ALA A 132 -8.20 6.68 -7.96
N PHE A 133 -8.93 5.63 -7.61
CA PHE A 133 -9.21 4.52 -8.53
C PHE A 133 -10.06 4.99 -9.71
N GLU A 134 -11.09 5.78 -9.47
CA GLU A 134 -11.94 6.30 -10.54
C GLU A 134 -11.18 7.21 -11.52
N ALA A 135 -10.23 8.00 -11.01
CA ALA A 135 -9.44 8.93 -11.80
C ALA A 135 -8.34 8.26 -12.64
N TYR A 136 -7.71 7.20 -12.12
CA TYR A 136 -6.48 6.67 -12.70
C TYR A 136 -6.57 5.24 -13.24
N CYS A 137 -7.46 4.40 -12.69
CA CYS A 137 -7.72 3.04 -13.14
C CYS A 137 -8.83 3.03 -14.21
#